data_AF-A0A350QRW7-F1
#
_entry.id   AF-A0A350QRW7-F1
#
_cell.length_a   1.000
_cell.length_b   1.000
_cell.length_c   1.000
_cell.angle_alpha   90.00
_cell.angle_beta   90.00
_cell.angle_gamma   90.00
#
_symmetry.space_group_name_H-M   'P 1'
#
loop_
_entity.id
_entity.type
_entity.pdbx_description
1 polymer ?
#
loop_
_entity_poly.entity_id
_entity_poly.type
_entity_poly.pdbx_seq_one_letter_code
_entity_poly.pdbx_strand_id
1 'polypeptide(L)' 'PMDQREFGIGSQILRDLGLSKLRLITNHPRPWPTLSGFGLEVVDSVPIEM' A
#
# COMPACT_ATOMS: atom_id res chain seq x y z
N PRO A 1 -4.62 4.45 -16.58
CA PRO A 1 -3.67 4.81 -15.51
C PRO A 1 -4.42 4.95 -14.18
N MET A 2 -4.11 4.15 -13.16
CA MET A 2 -4.69 4.36 -11.82
C MET A 2 -4.21 5.71 -11.28
N ASP A 3 -5.13 6.51 -10.75
CA ASP A 3 -4.86 7.88 -10.33
C ASP A 3 -4.06 7.87 -9.02
N GLN A 4 -2.97 8.64 -8.96
CA GLN A 4 -2.15 8.76 -7.74
C GLN A 4 -2.96 9.27 -6.54
N ARG A 5 -4.05 10.00 -6.79
CA ARG A 5 -4.98 10.50 -5.78
C ARG A 5 -5.72 9.38 -5.05
N GLU A 6 -6.07 8.30 -5.74
CA GLU A 6 -6.79 7.16 -5.15
C GLU A 6 -5.91 6.44 -4.11
N PHE A 7 -4.61 6.32 -4.37
CA PHE A 7 -3.66 5.74 -3.42
C PHE A 7 -3.45 6.61 -2.17
N GLY A 8 -3.57 7.94 -2.30
CA GLY A 8 -3.41 8.88 -1.19
C GLY A 8 -4.51 8.74 -0.13
N ILE A 9 -5.75 8.48 -0.53
CA ILE A 9 -6.87 8.28 0.41
C ILE A 9 -6.72 6.94 1.14
N GLY A 10 -6.43 5.86 0.41
CA GLY A 10 -6.20 4.54 1.02
C GLY A 10 -5.06 4.56 2.04
N SER A 11 -3.98 5.28 1.74
CA SER A 11 -2.84 5.43 2.65
C SER A 11 -3.19 6.18 3.94
N GLN A 12 -4.03 7.23 3.85
CA GLN A 12 -4.49 7.96 5.03
C GLN A 12 -5.38 7.10 5.92
N ILE A 13 -6.29 6.32 5.33
CA ILE A 13 -7.15 5.38 6.07
C ILE A 13 -6.30 4.36 6.82
N LEU A 14 -5.34 3.71 6.15
CA LEU A 14 -4.47 2.72 6.78
C LEU A 14 -3.64 3.31 7.93
N ARG A 15 -3.15 4.54 7.77
CA ARG A 15 -2.44 5.24 8.85
C ARG A 15 -3.35 5.58 10.03
N ASP A 16 -4.56 6.06 9.77
CA ASP A 16 -5.54 6.41 10.81
C ASP A 16 -5.97 5.17 11.63
N LEU A 17 -6.01 4.00 10.97
CA LEU A 17 -6.18 2.70 11.61
C LEU A 17 -4.95 2.22 12.40
N GLY A 18 -3.86 2.99 12.43
CA GLY A 18 -2.65 2.70 13.21
C GLY A 18 -1.68 1.72 12.56
N LEU A 19 -1.83 1.40 11.27
CA LEU A 19 -0.88 0.53 10.56
C LEU A 19 0.42 1.26 10.24
N SER A 20 1.51 0.50 10.20
CA SER A 20 2.86 0.99 9.86
C SER A 20 3.65 0.03 8.98
N LYS A 21 3.36 -1.28 9.04
CA LYS A 21 3.99 -2.32 8.23
C LYS A 21 2.92 -3.13 7.50
N LEU A 22 3.08 -3.30 6.20
CA LEU A 22 2.08 -3.90 5.32
C LEU A 22 2.68 -5.08 4.55
N ARG A 23 1.94 -6.18 4.51
CA ARG A 23 2.13 -7.26 3.53
C ARG A 23 1.06 -7.11 2.46
N LEU A 24 1.45 -6.76 1.25
CA LEU A 24 0.50 -6.43 0.18
C LEU A 24 0.04 -7.68 -0.57
N ILE A 25 -1.26 -7.85 -0.74
CA ILE A 25 -1.80 -8.93 -1.57
C ILE A 25 -1.90 -8.40 -3.01
N THR A 26 -1.00 -8.84 -3.90
CA THR A 26 -0.92 -8.37 -5.28
C THR A 26 -0.13 -9.32 -6.18
N ASN A 27 -0.56 -9.43 -7.44
CA ASN A 27 0.22 -10.09 -8.52
C ASN A 27 1.10 -9.09 -9.30
N HIS A 28 1.07 -7.80 -8.93
CA HIS A 28 1.84 -6.74 -9.57
C HIS A 28 2.75 -6.05 -8.55
N PRO A 29 3.86 -6.69 -8.14
CA PRO A 29 4.83 -6.07 -7.25
C PRO A 29 5.49 -4.90 -7.99
N ARG A 30 5.34 -3.71 -7.42
CA ARG A 30 5.94 -2.47 -7.90
C ARG A 30 6.26 -1.58 -6.70
N PRO A 31 7.20 -0.64 -6.80
CA PRO A 31 7.42 0.33 -5.74
C PRO A 31 6.12 1.09 -5.41
N TRP A 32 5.88 1.34 -4.13
CA TRP A 32 4.72 2.10 -3.64
C TRP A 32 5.15 3.37 -2.88
N PRO A 33 5.72 4.38 -3.57
CA PRO A 33 6.28 5.58 -2.91
C PRO A 33 5.24 6.34 -2.08
N THR A 34 3.97 6.32 -2.53
CA THR A 34 2.86 6.94 -1.81
C THR A 34 2.73 6.37 -0.40
N LEU A 35 2.79 5.04 -0.23
CA LEU A 35 2.68 4.38 1.09
C LEU A 35 3.80 4.84 2.03
N SER A 36 5.04 4.88 1.54
CA SER A 36 6.18 5.34 2.36
C SER A 36 6.04 6.80 2.82
N GLY A 37 5.45 7.68 2.01
CA GLY A 37 5.17 9.07 2.39
C GLY A 37 4.16 9.21 3.53
N PHE A 38 3.33 8.18 3.78
CA PHE A 38 2.39 8.12 4.89
C PHE A 38 2.91 7.33 6.10
N GLY A 39 4.18 6.89 6.09
CA GLY A 39 4.74 6.06 7.15
C GLY A 39 4.30 4.59 7.09
N LEU A 40 3.84 4.14 5.92
CA LEU A 40 3.46 2.75 5.66
C LEU A 40 4.59 2.04 4.92
N GLU A 41 5.28 1.15 5.60
CA GLU A 41 6.36 0.32 5.06
C GLU A 41 5.78 -0.96 4.45
N VAL A 42 6.06 -1.23 3.18
CA VAL A 42 5.75 -2.54 2.58
C VAL A 42 6.86 -3.49 2.95
N VAL A 43 6.56 -4.48 3.78
CA VAL A 43 7.54 -5.45 4.27
C VAL A 43 7.56 -6.75 3.47
N ASP A 44 6.48 -7.04 2.73
CA ASP A 44 6.32 -8.29 1.98
C ASP A 44 5.15 -8.19 0.97
N SER A 45 5.04 -9.14 0.04
CA SER A 45 3.91 -9.25 -0.89
C SER A 45 3.46 -10.70 -1.09
N VAL A 46 2.15 -10.92 -1.08
CA VAL A 46 1.51 -12.23 -1.30
C VAL A 46 0.80 -12.21 -2.65
N PRO A 47 1.00 -13.22 -3.52
CA PRO A 47 0.24 -13.34 -4.75
C PRO A 47 -1.23 -13.62 -4.46
N ILE A 48 -2.11 -13.20 -5.38
CA ILE A 48 -3.53 -13.55 -5.34
C ILE A 48 -3.66 -14.94 -5.96
N GLU A 49 -4.10 -15.92 -5.17
CA GLU A 49 -4.55 -17.22 -5.69
C GLU A 49 -5.90 -17.04 -6.40
N MET A 50 -6.05 -17.64 -7.58
CA MET A 50 -7.20 -17.50 -8.47
C MET A 50 -8.00 -18.80 -8.53
#